data_AF-A0A0L0EZA7-F1
#
_entry.id   AF-A0A0L0EZA7-F1
#
_cell.length_a   1.000
_cell.length_b   1.000
_cell.length_c   1.000
_cell.angle_alpha   90.00
_cell.angle_beta   90.00
_cell.angle_gamma   90.00
#
_symmetry.space_group_name_H-M   'P 1'
#
loop_
_entity.id
_entity.type
_entity.pdbx_description
1 polymer ?
#
loop_
_entity_poly.entity_id
_entity_poly.type
_entity_poly.pdbx_seq_one_letter_code
_entity_poly.pdbx_strand_id
1 'polypeptide(L)'
;MSGRVLQEHLERMQQNPNFIRHICVLAHVDHGKTSLSDSLIASNAIISQRLAGKVRYLDSREDEQQRGITMKSSLISLLHIT
;
A
#
# COMPACT_ATOMS: atom_id res chain seq x y z
N MET A 1 -2.53 21.43 16.42
CA MET A 1 -1.05 21.56 16.45
C MET A 1 -0.29 20.29 16.06
N SER A 2 -0.92 19.10 16.08
CA SER A 2 -0.24 17.81 15.75
C SER A 2 0.09 17.60 14.24
N GLY A 3 -0.78 18.02 13.32
CA GLY A 3 -0.60 17.72 11.89
C GLY A 3 0.62 18.37 11.21
N ARG A 4 1.02 19.59 11.62
CA ARG A 4 2.18 20.27 11.02
C ARG A 4 3.50 19.59 11.37
N VAL A 5 3.65 19.13 12.62
CA VAL A 5 4.87 18.45 13.08
C VAL A 5 5.07 17.15 12.31
N LEU A 6 3.98 16.42 12.05
CA LEU A 6 4.01 15.16 11.29
C LEU A 6 4.38 15.40 9.82
N GLN A 7 3.84 16.46 9.21
CA GLN A 7 4.19 16.86 7.85
C GLN A 7 5.67 17.25 7.72
N GLU A 8 6.19 18.10 8.62
CA GLU A 8 7.60 18.49 8.61
C GLU A 8 8.54 17.29 8.80
N HIS A 9 8.15 16.33 9.64
CA HIS A 9 8.92 15.10 9.84
C HIS A 9 8.95 14.24 8.57
N LEU A 10 7.80 14.07 7.90
CA LEU A 10 7.68 13.35 6.63
C LEU A 10 8.54 13.98 5.54
N GLU A 11 8.50 15.30 5.40
CA GLU A 11 9.31 16.03 4.42
C GLU A 11 10.81 15.80 4.64
N ARG A 12 11.27 15.80 5.90
CA ARG A 12 12.67 15.48 6.24
C ARG A 12 13.03 14.04 5.91
N MET A 13 12.15 13.08 6.18
CA MET A 13 12.38 11.67 5.83
C MET A 13 12.44 11.47 4.31
N GLN A 14 11.59 12.14 3.55
CA GLN A 14 11.54 12.05 2.09
C GLN A 14 12.77 12.68 1.41
N GLN A 15 13.44 13.64 2.04
CA GLN A 15 14.66 14.24 1.50
C GLN A 15 15.89 13.32 1.57
N ASN A 16 15.90 12.33 2.46
CA ASN A 16 17.03 11.42 2.64
C ASN A 16 16.70 10.02 2.07
N PRO A 17 17.36 9.61 0.95
CA PRO A 17 17.11 8.32 0.31
C PRO A 17 17.29 7.11 1.23
N ASN A 18 18.08 7.22 2.29
CA ASN A 18 18.30 6.13 3.25
C ASN A 18 17.02 5.70 3.97
N PHE A 19 15.97 6.55 4.02
CA PHE A 19 14.66 6.22 4.58
C PHE A 19 13.63 5.73 3.56
N ILE A 20 13.95 5.72 2.26
CA ILE A 20 13.01 5.33 1.20
C ILE A 20 13.35 3.92 0.72
N ARG A 21 12.31 3.06 0.61
CA ARG A 21 12.42 1.73 0.04
C ARG A 21 11.34 1.55 -1.02
N HIS A 22 11.75 1.44 -2.28
CA HIS A 22 10.86 1.06 -3.37
C HIS A 22 10.73 -0.47 -3.38
N ILE A 23 9.53 -0.96 -3.12
CA ILE A 23 9.22 -2.39 -3.09
C ILE A 23 8.19 -2.66 -4.18
N CYS A 24 8.41 -3.71 -4.97
CA CYS A 24 7.48 -4.19 -5.98
C CYS A 24 7.10 -5.64 -5.65
N VAL A 25 5.80 -5.93 -5.64
CA VAL A 25 5.27 -7.28 -5.45
C VAL A 25 5.02 -7.92 -6.81
N LEU A 26 5.77 -8.96 -7.13
CA LEU A 26 5.65 -9.73 -8.37
C LEU A 26 5.26 -11.17 -8.04
N ALA A 27 4.22 -11.69 -8.70
CA ALA A 27 3.82 -13.09 -8.61
C ALA A 27 2.87 -13.48 -9.75
N HIS A 28 2.60 -14.78 -9.89
CA HIS A 28 1.61 -15.31 -10.83
C HIS A 28 0.17 -14.97 -10.42
N VAL A 29 -0.76 -14.97 -11.39
CA VAL A 29 -2.20 -14.74 -11.12
C VAL A 29 -2.67 -15.77 -10.08
N ASP A 30 -3.57 -15.35 -9.18
CA ASP A 30 -4.08 -16.16 -8.06
C ASP A 30 -3.06 -16.62 -7.00
N HIS A 31 -1.82 -16.09 -7.00
CA HIS A 31 -0.82 -16.35 -5.96
C HIS A 31 -0.85 -15.34 -4.80
N GLY A 32 -2.01 -14.76 -4.50
CA GLY A 32 -2.17 -13.93 -3.30
C GLY A 32 -1.43 -12.58 -3.29
N LYS A 33 -0.99 -12.05 -4.45
CA LYS A 33 -0.37 -10.71 -4.55
C LYS A 33 -1.22 -9.64 -3.88
N THR A 34 -2.49 -9.58 -4.26
CA THR A 34 -3.41 -8.57 -3.78
C THR A 34 -3.68 -8.73 -2.29
N SER A 35 -3.75 -9.97 -1.78
CA SER A 35 -3.89 -10.27 -0.36
C SER A 35 -2.66 -9.83 0.45
N LEU A 36 -1.45 -10.01 -0.08
CA LEU A 36 -0.21 -9.53 0.55
C LEU A 36 -0.19 -7.99 0.58
N SER A 37 -0.47 -7.34 -0.54
CA SER A 37 -0.51 -5.88 -0.62
C SER A 37 -1.54 -5.29 0.34
N ASP A 38 -2.76 -5.82 0.36
CA ASP A 38 -3.80 -5.38 1.29
C ASP A 38 -3.40 -5.58 2.76
N SER A 39 -2.66 -6.65 3.07
CA SER A 39 -2.17 -6.88 4.44
C SER A 39 -1.15 -5.82 4.88
N LEU A 40 -0.26 -5.40 3.97
CA LEU A 40 0.70 -4.31 4.22
C LEU A 40 -0.02 -2.95 4.37
N ILE A 41 -1.08 -2.73 3.61
CA ILE A 41 -1.91 -1.53 3.71
C ILE A 41 -2.67 -1.53 5.03
N ALA A 42 -3.20 -2.69 5.45
CA ALA A 42 -3.89 -2.85 6.72
C ALA A 42 -2.96 -2.64 7.93
N SER A 43 -1.69 -3.10 7.85
CA SER A 43 -0.71 -2.88 8.93
C SER A 43 -0.38 -1.41 9.15
N ASN A 44 -0.60 -0.56 8.14
CA ASN A 44 -0.44 0.89 8.22
C ASN A 44 -1.75 1.61 8.61
N ALA A 45 -2.77 0.87 9.04
CA ALA A 45 -4.09 1.37 9.42
C ALA A 45 -4.84 2.14 8.31
N ILE A 46 -4.46 1.96 7.04
CA ILE A 46 -5.14 2.59 5.89
C ILE A 46 -6.46 1.87 5.59
N ILE A 47 -6.48 0.55 5.75
CA ILE A 47 -7.69 -0.28 5.69
C ILE A 47 -7.81 -1.15 6.95
N SER A 48 -9.01 -1.61 7.28
CA SER A 48 -9.17 -2.56 8.37
C SER A 48 -8.63 -3.94 7.99
N GLN A 49 -8.05 -4.66 8.95
CA GLN A 49 -7.48 -6.00 8.71
C GLN A 49 -8.53 -7.03 8.25
N ARG A 50 -9.81 -6.82 8.57
CA ARG A 50 -10.94 -7.66 8.11
C ARG A 50 -11.27 -7.47 6.62
N LEU A 51 -10.90 -6.30 6.08
CA LEU A 51 -11.08 -5.95 4.67
C LEU A 51 -9.90 -6.37 3.80
N ALA A 52 -8.78 -6.75 4.42
CA ALA A 52 -7.60 -7.17 3.68
C ALA A 52 -7.87 -8.42 2.82
N GLY A 53 -7.52 -8.34 1.54
CA GLY A 53 -7.74 -9.39 0.54
C GLY A 53 -9.16 -9.42 -0.05
N LYS A 54 -10.11 -8.67 0.53
CA LYS A 54 -11.48 -8.53 0.00
C LYS A 54 -11.66 -7.25 -0.79
N VAL A 55 -11.08 -6.15 -0.31
CA VAL A 55 -11.21 -4.83 -0.94
C VAL A 55 -10.33 -4.71 -2.18
N ARG A 56 -9.17 -5.39 -2.18
CA ARG A 56 -8.19 -5.29 -3.27
C ARG A 56 -7.85 -3.84 -3.56
N TYR A 57 -7.34 -3.15 -2.55
CA TYR A 57 -7.27 -1.70 -2.50
C TYR A 57 -6.49 -1.08 -3.69
N LEU A 58 -5.48 -1.79 -4.19
CA LEU A 58 -4.66 -1.34 -5.33
C LEU A 58 -5.30 -1.59 -6.70
N ASP A 59 -6.30 -2.47 -6.79
CA ASP A 59 -7.00 -2.79 -8.02
C ASP A 59 -8.16 -1.78 -8.21
N SER A 60 -7.81 -0.58 -8.68
CA SER A 60 -8.75 0.55 -8.75
C SER A 60 -9.76 0.46 -9.89
N ARG A 61 -9.51 -0.39 -10.90
CA ARG A 61 -10.41 -0.51 -12.05
C ARG A 61 -11.52 -1.52 -11.79
N GLU A 62 -12.71 -1.25 -12.30
CA GLU A 62 -13.86 -2.16 -12.16
C GLU A 62 -13.61 -3.53 -12.80
N ASP A 63 -12.91 -3.58 -13.93
CA ASP A 63 -12.58 -4.83 -14.63
C ASP A 63 -11.58 -5.69 -13.84
N GLU A 64 -10.64 -5.09 -13.14
CA GLU A 64 -9.72 -5.78 -12.21
C GLU A 64 -10.49 -6.41 -11.04
N GLN A 65 -11.38 -5.61 -10.42
CA GLN A 65 -12.21 -6.04 -9.29
C GLN A 65 -13.13 -7.20 -9.66
N GLN A 66 -13.86 -7.08 -10.78
CA GLN A 66 -14.76 -8.13 -11.28
C GLN A 66 -14.01 -9.43 -11.60
N ARG A 67 -12.81 -9.32 -12.18
CA ARG A 67 -12.08 -10.48 -12.69
C ARG A 67 -11.19 -11.19 -11.69
N GLY A 68 -10.84 -10.58 -10.56
CA GLY A 68 -9.90 -11.25 -9.66
C GLY A 68 -8.45 -10.86 -9.79
N ILE A 69 -8.10 -9.93 -10.69
CA ILE A 69 -6.74 -9.82 -11.23
C ILE A 69 -6.22 -8.39 -11.20
N THR A 70 -4.90 -8.24 -11.02
CA THR A 70 -4.19 -6.97 -11.17
C THR A 70 -3.71 -6.84 -12.62
N MET A 71 -4.17 -5.80 -13.33
CA MET A 71 -3.76 -5.51 -14.71
C MET A 71 -2.85 -4.28 -14.80
N LYS A 72 -3.04 -3.29 -13.91
CA LYS A 72 -2.21 -2.09 -13.81
C LYS A 72 -1.47 -2.04 -12.49
N SER A 73 -0.31 -1.39 -12.53
CA SER A 73 0.43 -1.04 -11.31
C SER A 73 -0.18 0.20 -10.67
N SER A 74 -0.45 0.09 -9.37
CA SER A 74 -0.83 1.20 -8.50
C SER A 74 0.25 1.37 -7.43
N LEU A 75 0.52 2.62 -7.05
CA LEU A 75 1.54 2.96 -6.06
C LEU A 75 0.88 3.41 -4.76
N ILE A 76 1.45 3.00 -3.64
CA ILE A 76 1.07 3.49 -2.32
C ILE A 76 2.33 3.72 -1.48
N SER A 77 2.27 4.74 -0.61
CA SER A 77 3.30 5.01 0.38
C SER A 77 2.88 4.43 1.72
N LEU A 78 3.75 3.63 2.31
CA LEU A 78 3.57 3.06 3.64
C LEU A 78 4.57 3.72 4.59
N LEU A 79 4.09 4.20 5.74
CA LEU A 79 4.91 4.86 6.74
C LEU A 79 5.03 3.94 7.95
N HIS A 80 6.23 3.41 8.15
CA HIS A 80 6.56 2.66 9.35
C HIS A 80 7.34 3.54 10.33
N ILE A 81 6.72 3.87 11.46
CA ILE A 81 7.36 4.57 12.57
C ILE A 81 7.62 3.51 13.64
N THR A 82 8.90 3.24 13.91
CA THR A 82 9.33 2.40 15.04
C THR A 82 9.58 3.26 16.27
#